data_AF-A0A520IAY6-F1
#
_entry.id   AF-A0A520IAY6-F1
#
_cell.length_a   1.000
_cell.length_b   1.000
_cell.length_c   1.000
_cell.angle_alpha   90.00
_cell.angle_beta   90.00
_cell.angle_gamma   90.00
#
_symmetry.space_group_name_H-M   'P 1'
#
loop_
_entity.id
_entity.type
_entity.pdbx_description
1 polymer ?
#
loop_
_entity_poly.entity_id
_entity_poly.type
_entity_poly.pdbx_seq_one_letter_code
_entity_poly.pdbx_strand_id
1 'polypeptide(L)' 'SEKFDVPVLGQVPLVQSIREAGDEGKPALVSGDGPSADAFRGAAEALARRVAIRNATQDETKRVEFTRV' A
#
# COMPACT_ATOMS: atom_id res chain seq x y z
N SER A 1 9.21 6.91 9.10
CA SER A 1 9.94 5.70 9.52
C SER A 1 10.63 5.93 10.84
N GLU A 2 11.38 7.01 11.01
CA GLU A 2 12.18 7.28 12.22
C GLU A 2 11.37 7.25 13.53
N LYS A 3 10.10 7.70 13.50
CA LYS A 3 9.22 7.66 14.68
C LYS A 3 8.71 6.26 15.04
N PHE A 4 8.57 5.37 14.06
CA PHE A 4 7.87 4.10 14.21
C PHE A 4 8.79 2.89 13.99
N ASP A 5 10.07 3.12 13.68
CA ASP A 5 11.06 2.11 13.30
C ASP A 5 10.54 1.08 12.28
N VAL A 6 9.80 1.57 11.28
CA VAL A 6 9.24 0.75 10.19
C VAL A 6 9.79 1.19 8.82
N PRO A 7 9.98 0.24 7.90
CA PRO A 7 10.41 0.55 6.54
C PRO A 7 9.32 1.36 5.81
N VAL A 8 9.75 2.38 5.07
CA VAL A 8 8.87 3.12 4.17
C VAL A 8 8.59 2.26 2.93
N LEU A 9 7.32 2.09 2.57
CA LEU A 9 6.92 1.32 1.38
C LEU A 9 6.93 2.19 0.12
N GLY A 10 6.63 3.47 0.23
CA GLY A 10 6.68 4.42 -0.87
C GLY A 10 6.20 5.81 -0.44
N GLN A 11 6.35 6.78 -1.32
CA GLN A 11 5.86 8.14 -1.15
C GLN A 11 5.09 8.54 -2.39
N VAL A 12 3.81 8.89 -2.23
CA VAL A 12 2.95 9.31 -3.32
C VAL A 12 2.86 10.84 -3.32
N PRO A 13 3.22 11.52 -4.42
CA PRO A 13 3.10 12.97 -4.49
C PRO A 13 1.63 13.40 -4.51
N LEU A 14 1.32 14.48 -3.79
CA LEU A 14 0.01 15.11 -3.81
C LEU A 14 -0.14 15.97 -5.07
N VAL A 15 -0.78 15.42 -6.09
CA VAL A 15 -1.08 16.12 -7.34
C VAL A 15 -2.60 16.28 -7.52
N GLN A 16 -3.01 17.30 -8.28
CA GLN A 16 -4.43 17.60 -8.50
C GLN A 16 -5.19 16.44 -9.15
N SER A 17 -4.55 15.74 -10.10
CA SER A 17 -5.17 14.61 -10.80
C SER A 17 -5.61 13.48 -9.86
N ILE A 18 -5.00 13.29 -8.69
CA ILE A 18 -5.45 12.29 -7.71
C ILE A 18 -6.81 12.68 -7.12
N ARG A 19 -7.03 13.98 -6.87
CA ARG A 19 -8.30 14.48 -6.30
C ARG A 19 -9.43 14.34 -7.31
N GLU A 20 -9.20 14.82 -8.53
CA GLU A 20 -10.17 14.74 -9.63
C GLU A 20 -10.56 13.29 -9.94
N ALA A 21 -9.56 12.40 -10.05
CA ALA A 21 -9.76 10.98 -10.24
C ALA A 21 -10.56 10.31 -9.11
N GLY A 22 -10.40 10.80 -7.86
CA GLY A 22 -11.16 10.33 -6.72
C GLY A 22 -12.64 10.69 -6.83
N ASP A 23 -12.93 11.93 -7.21
CA ASP A 23 -14.31 12.42 -7.40
C ASP A 23 -15.01 11.70 -8.57
N GLU A 24 -14.27 11.39 -9.64
CA GLU A 24 -14.78 10.65 -10.81
C GLU A 24 -14.96 9.14 -10.56
N GLY A 25 -14.46 8.62 -9.43
CA GLY A 25 -14.47 7.18 -9.13
C GLY A 25 -13.56 6.36 -10.05
N LYS A 26 -12.62 7.01 -10.75
CA LYS A 26 -11.66 6.38 -11.66
C LYS A 26 -10.25 6.76 -11.22
N PRO A 27 -9.58 5.92 -10.41
CA PRO A 27 -8.27 6.27 -9.86
C PRO A 27 -7.29 6.72 -10.94
N ALA A 28 -6.50 7.76 -10.66
CA ALA A 28 -5.55 8.34 -11.63
C ALA A 28 -4.52 7.32 -12.14
N LEU A 29 -4.35 6.22 -11.41
CA LEU A 29 -3.52 5.08 -11.80
C LEU A 29 -4.06 4.30 -13.00
N VAL A 30 -5.36 4.28 -13.23
CA VAL A 30 -6.00 3.48 -14.28
C VAL A 30 -5.57 3.97 -15.67
N SER A 31 -5.33 5.27 -15.81
CA SER A 31 -4.79 5.88 -17.02
C SER A 31 -3.33 5.52 -17.27
N GLY A 32 -2.62 4.99 -16.26
CA GLY A 32 -1.25 4.47 -16.39
C GLY A 32 -0.13 5.51 -16.39
N ASP A 33 -0.45 6.79 -16.53
CA ASP A 33 0.53 7.84 -16.78
C ASP A 33 0.81 8.74 -15.56
N GLY A 34 2.05 9.21 -15.45
CA GLY A 34 2.47 10.28 -14.55
C GLY A 34 3.13 9.84 -13.24
N PRO A 35 3.71 10.80 -12.49
CA PRO A 35 4.57 10.52 -11.34
C PRO A 35 3.86 9.79 -10.19
N SER A 36 2.54 9.96 -10.07
CA SER A 36 1.75 9.24 -9.08
C SER A 36 1.59 7.76 -9.43
N ALA A 37 1.44 7.41 -10.71
CA ALA A 37 1.30 6.02 -11.14
C ALA A 37 2.55 5.20 -10.78
N ASP A 38 3.73 5.73 -11.07
CA ASP A 38 5.00 5.09 -10.74
C ASP A 38 5.23 5.00 -9.23
N ALA A 39 4.89 6.06 -8.48
CA ALA A 39 4.99 6.06 -7.02
C ALA A 39 4.12 4.97 -6.38
N PHE A 40 2.88 4.80 -6.83
CA PHE A 40 1.99 3.74 -6.35
C PHE A 40 2.46 2.35 -6.78
N ARG A 41 2.99 2.20 -8.00
CA ARG A 41 3.57 0.93 -8.48
C ARG A 41 4.75 0.50 -7.61
N GLY A 42 5.69 1.41 -7.36
CA GLY A 42 6.82 1.15 -6.47
C GLY A 42 6.38 0.81 -5.05
N ALA A 43 5.36 1.49 -4.52
CA ALA A 43 4.79 1.19 -3.22
C ALA A 43 4.16 -0.21 -3.14
N ALA A 44 3.45 -0.62 -4.19
CA ALA A 44 2.85 -1.96 -4.30
C ALA A 44 3.93 -3.05 -4.37
N GLU A 45 5.01 -2.84 -5.13
CA GLU A 45 6.14 -3.77 -5.19
C GLU A 45 6.85 -3.90 -3.83
N ALA A 46 7.09 -2.78 -3.14
CA ALA A 46 7.70 -2.80 -1.82
C ALA A 46 6.82 -3.54 -0.80
N LEU A 47 5.50 -3.34 -0.86
CA LEU A 47 4.55 -4.06 -0.03
C LEU A 47 4.60 -5.57 -0.31
N ALA A 48 4.54 -5.97 -1.58
CA ALA A 48 4.61 -7.37 -1.98
C ALA A 48 5.89 -8.05 -1.47
N ARG A 49 7.05 -7.38 -1.62
CA ARG A 49 8.32 -7.86 -1.06
C ARG A 49 8.26 -8.03 0.46
N ARG A 50 7.67 -7.06 1.19
CA ARG A 50 7.58 -7.14 2.66
C ARG A 50 6.66 -8.27 3.12
N VAL A 51 5.56 -8.49 2.41
CA VAL A 51 4.64 -9.62 2.66
C VAL A 51 5.36 -10.96 2.42
N ALA A 52 6.11 -11.08 1.33
CA ALA A 52 6.89 -12.28 1.03
C ALA A 52 7.91 -12.58 2.13
N ILE A 53 8.67 -11.57 2.57
CA ILE A 53 9.62 -11.71 3.69
C ILE A 53 8.89 -12.15 4.97
N ARG A 54 7.78 -11.50 5.32
CA ARG A 54 7.01 -11.85 6.52
C ARG A 54 6.53 -13.30 6.46
N ASN A 55 5.98 -13.75 5.34
CA ASN A 55 5.47 -15.10 5.18
C ASN A 55 6.59 -16.16 5.18
N ALA A 56 7.82 -15.79 4.78
CA ALA A 56 8.97 -16.68 4.82
C ALA A 56 9.66 -16.74 6.20
N THR A 57 9.40 -15.76 7.07
CA THR A 57 10.14 -15.58 8.35
C THR A 57 9.29 -15.74 9.59
N GLN A 58 7.95 -15.72 9.46
CA GLN A 58 7.02 -15.78 10.58
C GLN A 58 5.99 -16.86 10.35
N ASP A 59 5.57 -17.49 11.45
CA ASP A 59 4.46 -18.44 11.44
C ASP A 59 3.13 -17.76 11.09
N GLU A 60 2.16 -18.58 10.71
CA GLU A 60 0.81 -18.12 10.43
C GLU A 60 0.15 -17.44 11.64
N THR A 61 -0.64 -16.41 11.36
CA THR A 61 -1.43 -15.74 12.41
C THR A 61 -2.54 -16.65 12.90
N LYS A 62 -2.69 -16.74 14.23
CA LYS A 62 -3.75 -17.53 14.86
C LYS A 62 -5.13 -16.92 14.57
N ARG A 63 -6.09 -17.78 14.25
CA ARG A 63 -7.49 -17.38 14.08
C ARG A 63 -8.07 -16.90 15.41
N VAL A 64 -8.78 -15.77 15.41
CA VAL A 64 -9.47 -15.27 16.61
C VAL A 64 -10.72 -16.13 16.86
N GLU A 65 -10.84 -16.68 18.07
CA GLU A 65 -12.05 -17.38 18.51
C GLU A 65 -13.04 -16.40 19.14
N PHE A 66 -14.29 -16.42 18.67
CA PHE A 66 -15.36 -15.63 19.26
C PHE A 66 -16.12 -16.47 20.28
N THR A 67 -16.06 -16.10 21.56
CA THR A 67 -16.95 -16.66 22.59
C THR A 67 -18.26 -15.88 22.59
N ARG A 68 -19.38 -16.59 22.44
CA ARG A 68 -20.72 -16.01 22.63
C ARG A 68 -20.90 -15.79 24.14
N VAL A 69 -21.09 -14.53 24.54
CA VAL A 69 -21.52 -14.16 25.89
C VAL A 69 -23.00 -14.50 26.06
#